data_AF-N1ZJC6-F1
#
_entry.id   AF-N1ZJC6-F1
#
_cell.length_a   1.000
_cell.length_b   1.000
_cell.length_c   1.000
_cell.angle_alpha   90.00
_cell.angle_beta   90.00
_cell.angle_gamma   90.00
#
_symmetry.space_group_name_H-M   'P 1'
#
loop_
_entity.id
_entity.type
_entity.pdbx_description
1 polymer ?
#
loop_
_entity_poly.entity_id
_entity_poly.type
_entity_poly.pdbx_seq_one_letter_code
_entity_poly.pdbx_strand_id
1 'polypeptide(L)'
;MTTKKRYKFIFLIIALLCIVIIMYLKYIKSHYNGDNEENIKNTIYIMKENIEKEDIEIVNTTIIENYKIVGFCENEYMGIITFQKQQNHYQFYTIQYHKRYKKYAIFSFCYFDKYDKQHDYDILFNCNKQLAYFYRSKNNEKPQKFVIEKCPDIIFIDNGEAKNGDHVSYQFYDNMNKEL
;
A
#
# COMPACT_ATOMS: atom_id res chain seq x y z
N MET A 1 15.06 19.49 55.88
CA MET A 1 15.97 18.94 54.85
C MET A 1 15.37 17.79 54.02
N THR A 2 14.18 17.28 54.38
CA THR A 2 13.50 16.11 53.78
C THR A 2 12.69 16.40 52.51
N THR A 3 12.09 17.59 52.39
CA THR A 3 11.31 18.03 51.21
C THR A 3 12.16 18.11 49.93
N LYS A 4 13.33 18.76 49.97
CA LYS A 4 14.25 18.84 48.82
C LYS A 4 14.71 17.47 48.29
N LYS A 5 14.87 16.47 49.16
CA LYS A 5 15.22 15.09 48.75
C LYS A 5 14.05 14.37 48.09
N ARG A 6 12.81 14.56 48.57
CA ARG A 6 11.59 14.02 47.94
C ARG A 6 11.35 14.60 46.55
N TYR A 7 11.51 15.92 46.37
CA TYR A 7 11.36 16.54 45.04
C TYR A 7 12.42 16.06 44.04
N LYS A 8 13.67 15.84 44.49
CA LYS A 8 14.69 15.19 43.65
C LYS A 8 14.31 13.78 43.23
N PHE A 9 13.72 12.99 44.12
CA PHE A 9 13.30 11.61 43.83
C PHE A 9 12.12 11.57 42.85
N ILE A 10 11.11 12.44 43.05
CA ILE A 10 9.97 12.57 42.14
C ILE A 10 10.42 13.03 40.75
N PHE A 11 11.33 14.00 40.67
CA PHE A 11 11.91 14.45 39.41
C PHE A 11 12.62 13.31 38.67
N LEU A 12 13.35 12.47 39.40
CA LEU A 12 14.06 11.32 38.82
C LEU A 12 13.09 10.27 38.25
N ILE A 13 11.97 10.01 38.94
CA ILE A 13 10.91 9.12 38.47
C ILE A 13 10.24 9.68 37.21
N ILE A 14 9.92 10.97 37.18
CA ILE A 14 9.32 11.62 36.00
C ILE A 14 10.27 11.55 34.81
N ALA A 15 11.56 11.85 35.01
CA ALA A 15 12.56 11.74 33.96
C ALA A 15 12.67 10.30 33.42
N LEU A 16 12.61 9.29 34.29
CA LEU A 16 12.62 7.89 33.89
C LEU A 16 11.38 7.52 33.07
N LEU A 17 10.19 7.94 33.52
CA LEU A 17 8.94 7.77 32.78
C LEU A 17 8.99 8.43 31.40
N CYS A 18 9.51 9.65 31.30
CA CYS A 18 9.70 10.33 30.02
C CYS A 18 10.64 9.54 29.09
N ILE A 19 11.74 8.98 29.60
CA ILE A 19 12.64 8.14 28.80
C ILE A 19 11.92 6.89 28.30
N VAL A 20 11.17 6.19 29.17
CA VAL A 20 10.40 5.00 28.80
C VAL A 20 9.36 5.33 27.73
N ILE A 21 8.63 6.45 27.88
CA ILE A 21 7.65 6.90 26.89
C ILE A 21 8.33 7.23 25.56
N ILE A 22 9.46 7.96 25.57
CA ILE A 22 10.21 8.28 24.34
C ILE A 22 10.71 7.01 23.64
N MET A 23 11.23 6.04 24.40
CA MET A 23 11.66 4.76 23.85
C MET A 23 10.50 3.97 23.27
N TYR A 24 9.36 3.94 23.95
CA TYR A 24 8.15 3.28 23.48
C TYR A 24 7.58 3.95 22.21
N LEU A 25 7.55 5.27 22.15
CA LEU A 25 7.14 6.02 20.97
C LEU A 25 8.08 5.79 19.79
N LYS A 26 9.41 5.71 20.02
CA LYS A 26 10.39 5.34 19.00
C LYS A 26 10.20 3.90 18.53
N TYR A 27 9.91 2.97 19.43
CA TYR A 27 9.61 1.58 19.12
C TYR A 27 8.37 1.49 18.23
N ILE A 28 7.24 2.11 18.62
CA ILE A 28 6.03 2.16 17.81
C ILE A 28 6.32 2.75 16.42
N LYS A 29 7.05 3.87 16.36
CA LYS A 29 7.42 4.49 15.09
C LYS A 29 8.27 3.55 14.23
N SER A 30 9.20 2.82 14.84
CA SER A 30 10.09 1.90 14.13
C SER A 30 9.45 0.58 13.75
N HIS A 31 8.41 0.11 14.47
CA HIS A 31 7.75 -1.19 14.25
C HIS A 31 6.48 -1.09 13.38
N TYR A 32 5.85 0.08 13.34
CA TYR A 32 4.57 0.27 12.64
C TYR A 32 4.60 1.41 11.60
N ASN A 33 5.61 2.29 11.64
CA ASN A 33 5.81 3.38 10.66
C ASN A 33 7.15 3.30 9.91
N GLY A 34 7.81 2.14 9.92
CA GLY A 34 8.96 1.91 9.05
C GLY A 34 8.52 1.22 7.75
N ASP A 35 9.30 1.39 6.71
CA ASP A 35 8.96 0.97 5.35
C ASP A 35 9.59 -0.37 4.95
N ASN A 36 10.13 -1.12 5.93
CA ASN A 36 10.62 -2.47 5.74
C ASN A 36 9.46 -3.48 5.69
N GLU A 37 9.73 -4.67 5.15
CA GLU A 37 8.72 -5.71 4.94
C GLU A 37 8.03 -6.13 6.26
N GLU A 38 8.80 -6.28 7.33
CA GLU A 38 8.34 -6.74 8.65
C GLU A 38 7.32 -5.78 9.27
N ASN A 39 7.55 -4.49 9.11
CA ASN A 39 6.65 -3.44 9.59
C ASN A 39 5.40 -3.34 8.74
N ILE A 40 5.50 -3.51 7.43
CA ILE A 40 4.34 -3.55 6.55
C ILE A 40 3.43 -4.71 6.96
N LYS A 41 4.00 -5.90 7.20
CA LYS A 41 3.26 -7.06 7.71
C LYS A 41 2.64 -6.80 9.08
N ASN A 42 3.36 -6.13 10.00
CA ASN A 42 2.80 -5.72 11.30
C ASN A 42 1.58 -4.81 11.14
N THR A 43 1.66 -3.83 10.25
CA THR A 43 0.55 -2.90 10.01
C THR A 43 -0.66 -3.62 9.42
N ILE A 44 -0.45 -4.53 8.46
CA ILE A 44 -1.53 -5.36 7.89
C ILE A 44 -2.18 -6.23 8.98
N TYR A 45 -1.35 -6.91 9.78
CA TYR A 45 -1.79 -7.76 10.90
C TYR A 45 -2.66 -7.02 11.92
N ILE A 46 -2.28 -5.78 12.29
CA ILE A 46 -3.07 -4.96 13.23
C ILE A 46 -4.39 -4.50 12.59
N MET A 47 -4.38 -4.18 11.30
CA MET A 47 -5.54 -3.59 10.63
C MET A 47 -6.62 -4.61 10.26
N LYS A 48 -6.31 -5.91 10.29
CA LYS A 48 -7.28 -6.96 9.95
C LYS A 48 -7.28 -8.07 10.99
N GLU A 49 -8.43 -8.25 11.63
CA GLU A 49 -8.63 -9.28 12.65
C GLU A 49 -8.50 -10.69 12.04
N ASN A 50 -7.92 -11.63 12.81
CA ASN A 50 -7.83 -13.06 12.52
C ASN A 50 -6.94 -13.46 11.33
N ILE A 51 -5.79 -12.82 11.16
CA ILE A 51 -4.74 -13.25 10.22
C ILE A 51 -3.47 -13.49 10.99
N GLU A 52 -2.74 -14.55 10.67
CA GLU A 52 -1.39 -14.73 11.17
C GLU A 52 -0.41 -13.95 10.30
N LYS A 53 0.57 -13.30 10.94
CA LYS A 53 1.55 -12.47 10.22
C LYS A 53 2.31 -13.24 9.13
N GLU A 54 2.49 -14.53 9.37
CA GLU A 54 3.20 -15.47 8.50
C GLU A 54 2.45 -15.72 7.18
N ASP A 55 1.13 -15.55 7.16
CA ASP A 55 0.29 -15.70 5.97
C ASP A 55 0.37 -14.51 5.01
N ILE A 56 1.01 -13.41 5.43
CA ILE A 56 1.10 -12.18 4.64
C ILE A 56 2.32 -12.26 3.71
N GLU A 57 2.04 -12.37 2.41
CA GLU A 57 3.05 -12.36 1.35
C GLU A 57 3.06 -11.00 0.64
N ILE A 58 4.19 -10.30 0.69
CA ILE A 58 4.38 -9.06 -0.06
C ILE A 58 4.74 -9.43 -1.51
N VAL A 59 3.93 -8.99 -2.46
CA VAL A 59 4.09 -9.37 -3.88
C VAL A 59 4.91 -8.33 -4.64
N ASN A 60 4.53 -7.05 -4.52
CA ASN A 60 5.27 -5.98 -5.18
C ASN A 60 5.11 -4.65 -4.43
N THR A 61 6.05 -3.74 -4.64
CA THR A 61 6.05 -2.40 -4.06
C THR A 61 6.39 -1.38 -5.14
N THR A 62 5.65 -0.28 -5.18
CA THR A 62 5.98 0.88 -6.00
C THR A 62 5.97 2.15 -5.17
N ILE A 63 6.61 3.20 -5.69
CA ILE A 63 6.56 4.55 -5.14
C ILE A 63 5.99 5.45 -6.23
N ILE A 64 4.91 6.16 -5.91
CA ILE A 64 4.26 7.15 -6.77
C ILE A 64 4.27 8.46 -5.99
N GLU A 65 5.05 9.44 -6.45
CA GLU A 65 5.25 10.72 -5.77
C GLU A 65 5.61 10.54 -4.28
N ASN A 66 4.74 11.01 -3.38
CA ASN A 66 4.89 10.90 -1.94
C ASN A 66 4.22 9.67 -1.34
N TYR A 67 3.78 8.72 -2.17
CA TYR A 67 3.09 7.52 -1.72
C TYR A 67 3.91 6.27 -2.01
N LYS A 68 3.99 5.40 -1.01
CA LYS A 68 4.49 4.03 -1.16
C LYS A 68 3.28 3.11 -1.19
N ILE A 69 3.13 2.34 -2.26
CA ILE A 69 2.04 1.40 -2.43
C ILE A 69 2.63 0.00 -2.46
N VAL A 70 2.13 -0.86 -1.58
CA VAL A 70 2.57 -2.23 -1.44
C VAL A 70 1.38 -3.12 -1.69
N GLY A 71 1.50 -4.04 -2.65
CA GLY A 71 0.50 -5.06 -2.83
C GLY A 71 0.92 -6.36 -2.16
N PHE A 72 -0.06 -7.04 -1.58
CA PHE A 72 0.15 -8.22 -0.76
C PHE A 72 -0.97 -9.24 -0.98
N CYS A 73 -0.67 -10.50 -0.71
CA CYS A 73 -1.65 -11.57 -0.54
C CYS A 73 -1.70 -11.99 0.93
N GLU A 74 -2.86 -12.40 1.40
CA GLU A 74 -3.02 -13.18 2.63
C GLU A 74 -4.21 -14.10 2.50
N ASN A 75 -4.01 -15.39 2.75
CA ASN A 75 -5.04 -16.42 2.67
C ASN A 75 -5.92 -16.29 1.40
N GLU A 76 -7.21 -16.00 1.61
CA GLU A 76 -8.23 -15.83 0.57
C GLU A 76 -8.37 -14.39 0.07
N TYR A 77 -7.42 -13.50 0.37
CA TYR A 77 -7.47 -12.09 0.04
C TYR A 77 -6.19 -11.63 -0.65
N MET A 78 -6.36 -10.60 -1.46
CA MET A 78 -5.29 -9.77 -2.00
C MET A 78 -5.62 -8.33 -1.66
N GLY A 79 -4.60 -7.52 -1.43
CA GLY A 79 -4.81 -6.15 -1.01
C GLY A 79 -3.70 -5.23 -1.48
N ILE A 80 -4.00 -3.94 -1.39
CA ILE A 80 -3.00 -2.89 -1.46
C ILE A 80 -3.00 -2.14 -0.14
N ILE A 81 -1.82 -1.90 0.40
CA ILE A 81 -1.61 -1.00 1.52
C ILE A 81 -0.81 0.19 1.01
N THR A 82 -1.22 1.38 1.41
CA THR A 82 -0.63 2.64 0.99
C THR A 82 -0.09 3.38 2.18
N PHE A 83 1.06 4.02 1.98
CA PHE A 83 1.71 4.87 2.97
C PHE A 83 2.01 6.23 2.35
N GLN A 84 1.83 7.30 3.10
CA GLN A 84 2.16 8.65 2.68
C GLN A 84 3.46 9.11 3.36
N LYS A 85 4.35 9.72 2.58
CA LYS A 85 5.62 10.27 3.05
C LYS A 85 5.35 11.49 3.93
N GLN A 86 5.88 11.44 5.15
CA GLN A 86 5.82 12.49 6.16
C GLN A 86 7.26 12.83 6.55
N GLN A 87 7.77 13.96 6.04
CA GLN A 87 9.18 14.35 6.19
C GLN A 87 10.14 13.24 5.68
N ASN A 88 10.73 12.46 6.59
CA ASN A 88 11.74 11.44 6.30
C ASN A 88 11.22 10.00 6.47
N HIS A 89 9.94 9.79 6.79
CA HIS A 89 9.38 8.45 7.01
C HIS A 89 8.02 8.29 6.32
N TYR A 90 7.65 7.07 5.95
CA TYR A 90 6.33 6.75 5.42
C TYR A 90 5.38 6.40 6.57
N GLN A 91 4.18 6.96 6.57
CA GLN A 91 3.13 6.64 7.54
C GLN A 91 1.96 5.97 6.85
N PHE A 92 1.32 5.04 7.55
CA PHE A 92 0.13 4.36 7.04
C PHE A 92 -0.94 5.37 6.59
N TYR A 93 -1.52 5.13 5.41
CA TYR A 93 -2.56 5.98 4.83
C TYR A 93 -3.88 5.22 4.67
N THR A 94 -3.90 4.17 3.86
CA THR A 94 -5.10 3.32 3.70
C THR A 94 -4.73 1.90 3.29
N ILE A 95 -5.68 0.99 3.46
CA ILE A 95 -5.61 -0.40 3.03
C ILE A 95 -6.91 -0.79 2.34
N GLN A 96 -6.79 -1.51 1.22
CA GLN A 96 -7.91 -2.02 0.44
C GLN A 96 -7.75 -3.52 0.24
N TYR A 97 -8.87 -4.25 0.24
CA TYR A 97 -8.88 -5.71 0.12
C TYR A 97 -9.87 -6.17 -0.96
N HIS A 98 -9.49 -7.23 -1.65
CA HIS A 98 -10.35 -8.01 -2.53
C HIS A 98 -10.19 -9.50 -2.24
N LYS A 99 -11.27 -10.26 -2.39
CA LYS A 99 -11.20 -11.72 -2.28
C LYS A 99 -10.44 -12.31 -3.47
N ARG A 100 -9.51 -13.22 -3.16
CA ARG A 100 -8.54 -13.86 -4.05
C ARG A 100 -9.16 -14.82 -5.07
N TYR A 101 -10.41 -15.24 -4.88
CA TYR A 101 -11.10 -16.10 -5.84
C TYR A 101 -11.34 -15.45 -7.21
N LYS A 102 -11.13 -14.13 -7.34
CA LYS A 102 -11.15 -13.48 -8.65
C LYS A 102 -9.84 -13.75 -9.40
N LYS A 103 -9.95 -14.04 -10.70
CA LYS A 103 -8.79 -14.18 -11.62
C LYS A 103 -7.85 -12.96 -11.57
N TYR A 104 -8.41 -11.78 -11.32
CA TYR A 104 -7.71 -10.53 -11.13
C TYR A 104 -8.48 -9.63 -10.15
N ALA A 105 -7.79 -8.70 -9.51
CA ALA A 105 -8.41 -7.59 -8.78
C ALA A 105 -7.89 -6.26 -9.32
N ILE A 106 -8.77 -5.28 -9.40
CA ILE A 106 -8.42 -3.91 -9.77
C ILE A 106 -8.63 -3.07 -8.53
N PHE A 107 -7.59 -2.36 -8.13
CA PHE A 107 -7.66 -1.32 -7.13
C PHE A 107 -7.44 0.02 -7.82
N SER A 108 -8.07 1.07 -7.29
CA SER A 108 -7.81 2.43 -7.74
C SER A 108 -7.18 3.22 -6.60
N PHE A 109 -6.18 4.00 -6.95
CA PHE A 109 -5.49 4.92 -6.07
C PHE A 109 -5.50 6.31 -6.71
N CYS A 110 -5.91 7.33 -5.96
CA CYS A 110 -5.86 8.71 -6.41
C CYS A 110 -5.09 9.56 -5.41
N TYR A 111 -4.41 10.59 -5.91
CA TYR A 111 -3.81 11.64 -5.09
C TYR A 111 -3.95 13.01 -5.76
N PHE A 112 -3.82 14.06 -4.95
CA PHE A 112 -3.76 15.44 -5.43
C PHE A 112 -2.32 15.92 -5.42
N ASP A 113 -1.87 16.50 -6.54
CA ASP A 113 -0.54 17.11 -6.62
C ASP A 113 -0.51 18.48 -5.92
N LYS A 114 0.66 19.15 -5.95
CA LYS A 114 0.85 20.48 -5.33
C LYS A 114 0.00 21.61 -5.95
N TYR A 115 -0.69 21.34 -7.05
CA TYR A 115 -1.58 22.26 -7.76
C TYR A 115 -3.05 21.85 -7.64
N ASP A 116 -3.40 20.98 -6.68
CA ASP A 116 -4.74 20.42 -6.46
C ASP A 116 -5.30 19.69 -7.70
N LYS A 117 -4.43 19.15 -8.55
CA LYS A 117 -4.86 18.28 -9.66
C LYS A 117 -4.94 16.85 -9.20
N GLN A 118 -6.06 16.19 -9.47
CA GLN A 118 -6.24 14.78 -9.20
C GLN A 118 -5.47 13.94 -10.23
N HIS A 119 -4.69 12.99 -9.75
CA HIS A 119 -4.03 11.97 -10.55
C HIS A 119 -4.52 10.60 -10.12
N ASP A 120 -4.86 9.76 -11.10
CA ASP A 120 -5.40 8.43 -10.87
C ASP A 120 -4.40 7.35 -11.29
N TYR A 121 -4.36 6.27 -10.53
CA TYR A 121 -3.60 5.06 -10.82
C TYR A 121 -4.51 3.86 -10.63
N ASP A 122 -4.52 2.98 -11.62
CA ASP A 122 -5.12 1.66 -11.46
C ASP A 122 -4.04 0.63 -11.19
N ILE A 123 -4.36 -0.29 -10.28
CA ILE A 123 -3.44 -1.30 -9.78
C ILE A 123 -4.10 -2.64 -10.04
N LEU A 124 -3.64 -3.30 -11.09
CA LEU A 124 -4.13 -4.62 -11.46
C LEU A 124 -3.30 -5.68 -10.76
N PHE A 125 -3.96 -6.45 -9.91
CA PHE A 125 -3.42 -7.66 -9.32
C PHE A 125 -3.79 -8.85 -10.20
N ASN A 126 -2.81 -9.49 -10.85
CA ASN A 126 -3.03 -10.70 -11.63
C ASN A 126 -2.75 -11.96 -10.81
N CYS A 127 -3.78 -12.75 -10.55
CA CYS A 127 -3.69 -14.06 -9.91
C CYS A 127 -3.85 -15.22 -10.92
N ASN A 128 -4.11 -14.91 -12.20
CA ASN A 128 -4.41 -15.90 -13.23
C ASN A 128 -3.16 -16.23 -14.05
N LYS A 129 -2.67 -17.47 -13.91
CA LYS A 129 -1.56 -17.99 -14.72
C LYS A 129 -1.86 -18.07 -16.23
N GLN A 130 -3.14 -18.00 -16.62
CA GLN A 130 -3.55 -18.03 -18.02
C GLN A 130 -3.57 -16.64 -18.66
N LEU A 131 -3.62 -15.55 -17.89
CA LEU A 131 -3.71 -14.21 -18.46
C LEU A 131 -2.36 -13.81 -19.06
N ALA A 132 -2.30 -13.60 -20.38
CA ALA A 132 -1.06 -13.30 -21.10
C ALA A 132 -0.85 -11.79 -21.27
N TYR A 133 -1.92 -11.05 -21.59
CA TYR A 133 -1.89 -9.61 -21.72
C TYR A 133 -3.30 -9.01 -21.53
N PHE A 134 -3.37 -7.69 -21.38
CA PHE A 134 -4.63 -6.95 -21.41
C PHE A 134 -4.48 -5.62 -22.15
N TYR A 135 -5.60 -5.09 -22.64
CA TYR A 135 -5.70 -3.72 -23.13
C TYR A 135 -6.39 -2.85 -22.10
N ARG A 136 -5.85 -1.65 -21.89
CA ARG A 136 -6.50 -0.57 -21.15
C ARG A 136 -6.85 0.55 -22.11
N SER A 137 -8.08 1.03 -22.02
CA SER A 137 -8.58 2.18 -22.78
C SER A 137 -9.12 3.22 -21.81
N LYS A 138 -8.57 4.44 -21.82
CA LYS A 138 -9.12 5.63 -21.17
C LYS A 138 -9.62 6.56 -22.26
N ASN A 139 -10.78 7.19 -22.08
CA ASN A 139 -11.47 8.08 -23.04
C ASN A 139 -10.64 8.57 -24.23
N ASN A 140 -11.09 8.37 -25.46
CA ASN A 140 -10.47 8.90 -26.69
C ASN A 140 -8.95 8.60 -26.87
N GLU A 141 -8.28 7.96 -25.92
CA GLU A 141 -6.91 7.49 -26.04
C GLU A 141 -6.90 6.16 -26.81
N LYS A 142 -5.80 5.92 -27.53
CA LYS A 142 -5.59 4.62 -28.16
C LYS A 142 -5.43 3.56 -27.07
N PRO A 143 -6.06 2.38 -27.20
CA PRO A 143 -5.85 1.28 -26.26
C PRO A 143 -4.37 0.95 -26.11
N GLN A 144 -3.92 0.76 -24.87
CA GLN A 144 -2.55 0.39 -24.54
C GLN A 144 -2.47 -1.09 -24.13
N LYS A 145 -1.53 -1.84 -24.71
CA LYS A 145 -1.30 -3.26 -24.42
C LYS A 145 -0.32 -3.41 -23.26
N PHE A 146 -0.66 -4.24 -22.28
CA PHE A 146 0.19 -4.59 -21.14
C PHE A 146 0.44 -6.09 -21.15
N VAL A 147 1.70 -6.50 -21.32
CA VAL A 147 2.10 -7.91 -21.32
C VAL A 147 2.37 -8.35 -19.89
N ILE A 148 1.90 -9.55 -19.55
CA ILE A 148 2.08 -10.14 -18.22
C ILE A 148 3.17 -11.20 -18.30
N GLU A 149 4.30 -10.94 -17.66
CA GLU A 149 5.46 -11.84 -17.70
C GLU A 149 5.49 -12.83 -16.52
N LYS A 150 4.81 -12.53 -15.40
CA LYS A 150 4.85 -13.32 -14.16
C LYS A 150 3.48 -13.38 -13.47
N CYS A 151 3.28 -14.39 -12.62
CA CYS A 151 2.09 -14.55 -11.80
C CYS A 151 2.46 -15.19 -10.44
N PRO A 152 1.92 -14.71 -9.30
CA PRO A 152 1.14 -13.48 -9.16
C PRO A 152 1.99 -12.24 -9.43
N ASP A 153 1.42 -11.24 -10.10
CA ASP A 153 2.11 -9.97 -10.36
C ASP A 153 1.17 -8.79 -10.24
N ILE A 154 1.74 -7.62 -10.00
CA ILE A 154 1.03 -6.36 -9.83
C ILE A 154 1.47 -5.39 -10.90
N ILE A 155 0.50 -4.90 -11.65
CA ILE A 155 0.72 -3.98 -12.76
C ILE A 155 0.13 -2.63 -12.37
N PHE A 156 1.00 -1.63 -12.30
CA PHE A 156 0.65 -0.25 -12.00
C PHE A 156 0.42 0.50 -13.30
N ILE A 157 -0.74 1.13 -13.42
CA ILE A 157 -1.17 1.81 -14.63
C ILE A 157 -1.39 3.27 -14.26
N ASP A 158 -0.48 4.13 -14.72
CA ASP A 158 -0.61 5.57 -14.57
C ASP A 158 -1.71 6.08 -15.49
N ASN A 159 -2.81 6.55 -14.90
CA ASN A 159 -3.89 7.17 -15.67
C ASN A 159 -3.67 8.68 -15.86
N GLY A 160 -2.62 9.26 -15.28
CA GLY A 160 -2.32 10.68 -15.32
C GLY A 160 -3.38 11.53 -14.64
N GLU A 161 -3.44 12.81 -15.05
CA GLU A 161 -4.44 13.76 -14.57
C GLU A 161 -5.85 13.27 -14.92
N ALA A 162 -6.70 13.18 -13.90
CA ALA A 162 -8.08 12.74 -14.00
C ALA A 162 -9.01 13.93 -14.24
N LYS A 163 -9.94 13.79 -15.19
CA LYS A 163 -10.96 14.78 -15.51
C LYS A 163 -12.35 14.23 -15.16
N ASN A 164 -13.27 15.14 -14.83
CA ASN A 164 -14.67 14.77 -14.61
C ASN A 164 -15.24 14.02 -15.82
N GLY A 165 -15.78 12.83 -15.58
CA GLY A 165 -16.32 11.96 -16.62
C GLY A 165 -15.29 11.02 -17.25
N ASP A 166 -14.08 10.91 -16.69
CA ASP A 166 -13.11 9.95 -17.21
C ASP A 166 -13.58 8.50 -16.99
N HIS A 167 -13.59 7.70 -18.06
CA HIS A 167 -13.88 6.27 -18.01
C HIS A 167 -12.68 5.44 -18.47
N VAL A 168 -12.34 4.43 -17.66
CA VAL A 168 -11.30 3.43 -17.97
C VAL A 168 -11.98 2.07 -18.17
N SER A 169 -11.60 1.37 -19.25
CA SER A 169 -12.05 0.01 -19.52
C SER A 169 -10.86 -0.91 -19.76
N TYR A 170 -11.04 -2.18 -19.36
CA TYR A 170 -10.04 -3.23 -19.42
C TYR A 170 -10.54 -4.42 -20.21
N GLN A 171 -9.72 -4.94 -21.12
CA GLN A 171 -10.01 -6.15 -21.87
C GLN A 171 -8.88 -7.16 -21.71
N PHE A 172 -9.21 -8.35 -21.20
CA PHE A 172 -8.26 -9.36 -20.73
C PHE A 172 -8.15 -10.54 -21.72
N TYR A 173 -6.93 -11.03 -21.96
CA TYR A 173 -6.67 -12.08 -22.95
C TYR A 173 -5.76 -13.18 -22.42
N ASP A 174 -6.24 -14.43 -22.51
CA ASP A 174 -5.51 -15.60 -22.03
C ASP A 174 -4.43 -16.11 -23.02
N ASN A 175 -4.35 -15.58 -24.24
CA ASN A 175 -3.31 -15.97 -25.21
C ASN A 175 -2.89 -14.81 -26.13
N MET A 176 -1.61 -14.78 -26.49
CA MET A 176 -1.01 -13.76 -27.38
C MET A 176 -1.59 -13.74 -28.80
N ASN A 177 -2.15 -14.86 -29.29
CA ASN A 177 -2.51 -15.03 -30.70
C ASN A 177 -3.92 -14.57 -31.09
N LYS A 178 -4.75 -14.11 -30.13
CA LYS A 178 -6.06 -13.51 -30.43
C LYS A 178 -5.92 -12.01 -30.65
N GLU A 179 -5.16 -11.61 -31.66
CA GLU A 179 -5.22 -10.22 -32.15
C GLU A 179 -6.41 -10.14 -33.12
N LEU A 180 -7.33 -9.20 -32.85
CA LEU A 180 -8.42 -8.83 -33.76
C LEU A 180 -7.88 -8.07 -34.96
#